data_AF-A0A2V9QD08-F1
#
_entry.id   AF-A0A2V9QD08-F1
#
_cell.length_a   1.000
_cell.length_b   1.000
_cell.length_c   1.000
_cell.angle_alpha   90.00
_cell.angle_beta   90.00
_cell.angle_gamma   90.00
#
_symmetry.space_group_name_H-M   'P 1'
#
loop_
_entity.id
_entity.type
_entity.pdbx_description
1 polymer ?
#
loop_
_entity_poly.entity_id
_entity_poly.type
_entity_poly.pdbx_seq_one_letter_code
_entity_poly.pdbx_strand_id
1 'polypeptide(L)'
;ILLVPHVRISWALALFSLAYFGQQSWSTLVMVLPTDLFPRKVVGAVAGLVGFGGAMGGIAFGQLVGYLLDQGFGYGLVFTLAGSFHVLAFLIILFTIPVVAPLSLEP
;
A
#
# COMPACT_ATOMS: atom_id res chain seq x y z
N ILE A 1 -11.96 5.65 -1.06
CA ILE A 1 -12.22 5.96 0.37
C ILE A 1 -12.52 7.45 0.65
N LEU A 2 -12.00 8.39 -0.14
CA LEU A 2 -12.22 9.84 0.03
C LEU A 2 -13.68 10.29 0.13
N LEU A 3 -14.56 9.66 -0.65
CA LEU A 3 -15.98 10.03 -0.73
C LEU A 3 -16.81 9.46 0.43
N VAL A 4 -16.25 8.54 1.22
CA VAL A 4 -16.95 7.83 2.31
C VAL A 4 -17.62 8.79 3.31
N PRO A 5 -16.98 9.89 3.78
CA PRO A 5 -17.60 10.79 4.75
C PRO A 5 -18.80 11.59 4.21
N HIS A 6 -18.97 11.62 2.89
CA HIS A 6 -19.94 12.49 2.21
C HIS A 6 -21.14 11.72 1.66
N VAL A 7 -21.21 10.41 1.87
CA VAL A 7 -22.26 9.55 1.33
C VAL A 7 -23.06 8.89 2.44
N ARG A 8 -24.28 8.45 2.10
CA ARG A 8 -25.12 7.65 3.00
C ARG A 8 -24.43 6.32 3.32
N ILE A 9 -24.77 5.75 4.47
CA ILE A 9 -24.09 4.56 5.02
C ILE A 9 -24.09 3.37 4.06
N SER A 10 -25.15 3.16 3.27
CA SER A 10 -25.22 2.09 2.26
C SER A 10 -24.15 2.22 1.17
N TRP A 11 -23.93 3.45 0.68
CA TRP A 11 -22.87 3.74 -0.28
C TRP A 11 -21.49 3.73 0.36
N ALA A 12 -21.37 4.15 1.63
CA ALA A 12 -20.11 4.06 2.37
C ALA A 12 -19.63 2.60 2.47
N LEU A 13 -20.53 1.67 2.78
CA LEU A 13 -20.23 0.23 2.81
C LEU A 13 -19.75 -0.27 1.44
N ALA A 14 -20.48 0.04 0.37
CA ALA A 14 -20.09 -0.37 -0.99
C ALA A 14 -18.70 0.18 -1.39
N LEU A 15 -18.43 1.45 -1.08
CA LEU A 15 -17.14 2.08 -1.34
C LEU A 15 -16.01 1.44 -0.52
N PHE A 16 -16.27 1.08 0.74
CA PHE A 16 -15.29 0.38 1.56
C PHE A 16 -15.03 -1.02 1.05
N SER A 17 -16.06 -1.80 0.70
CA SER A 17 -15.89 -3.14 0.13
C SER A 17 -15.05 -3.10 -1.15
N LEU A 18 -15.31 -2.15 -2.05
CA LEU A 18 -14.52 -1.98 -3.27
C LEU A 18 -13.07 -1.56 -2.96
N ALA A 19 -12.89 -0.62 -2.03
CA ALA A 19 -11.55 -0.17 -1.63
C ALA A 19 -10.74 -1.30 -0.99
N TYR A 20 -11.35 -2.09 -0.11
CA TYR A 20 -10.69 -3.21 0.55
C TYR A 20 -10.36 -4.35 -0.41
N PHE A 21 -11.25 -4.60 -1.39
CA PHE A 21 -10.95 -5.52 -2.49
C PHE A 21 -9.69 -5.08 -3.25
N GLY A 22 -9.62 -3.81 -3.66
CA GLY A 22 -8.44 -3.28 -4.36
C GLY A 22 -7.18 -3.29 -3.49
N GLN A 23 -7.30 -2.98 -2.20
CA GLN A 23 -6.19 -3.03 -1.24
C GLN A 23 -5.64 -4.45 -1.09
N GLN A 24 -6.51 -5.46 -1.03
CA GLN A 24 -6.08 -6.85 -0.94
C GLN A 24 -5.37 -7.30 -2.21
N SER A 25 -5.87 -6.91 -3.40
CA SER A 25 -5.18 -7.16 -4.67
C SER A 25 -3.79 -6.51 -4.70
N TRP A 26 -3.67 -5.26 -4.22
CA TRP A 26 -2.39 -4.56 -4.12
C TRP A 26 -1.38 -5.30 -3.24
N SER A 27 -1.80 -5.72 -2.05
CA SER A 27 -0.94 -6.44 -1.10
C SER A 27 -0.35 -7.72 -1.72
N THR A 28 -1.17 -8.49 -2.43
CA THR A 28 -0.70 -9.70 -3.11
C THR A 28 0.31 -9.39 -4.22
N LEU A 29 0.05 -8.38 -5.06
CA LEU A 29 0.97 -8.03 -6.16
C LEU A 29 2.33 -7.54 -5.65
N VAL A 30 2.34 -6.67 -4.62
CA VAL A 30 3.60 -6.16 -4.05
C VAL A 30 4.44 -7.29 -3.45
N MET A 31 3.81 -8.30 -2.84
CA MET A 31 4.52 -9.44 -2.25
C MET A 31 5.14 -10.40 -3.28
N VAL A 32 4.77 -10.31 -4.56
CA VAL A 32 5.38 -11.11 -5.64
C VAL A 32 6.54 -10.37 -6.31
N LEU A 33 6.67 -9.05 -6.14
CA LEU A 33 7.82 -8.30 -6.67
C LEU A 33 9.19 -8.86 -6.23
N PRO A 34 9.42 -9.29 -4.97
CA PRO A 34 10.68 -9.90 -4.58
C PRO A 34 11.02 -11.15 -5.41
N THR A 35 10.03 -12.01 -5.72
CA THR A 35 10.25 -13.21 -6.52
C THR A 35 10.51 -12.89 -7.99
N ASP A 36 9.94 -11.81 -8.51
CA ASP A 36 10.07 -11.42 -9.91
C ASP A 36 11.38 -10.68 -10.20
N LEU A 37 11.93 -9.97 -9.21
CA LEU A 37 13.05 -9.05 -9.39
C LEU A 37 14.39 -9.59 -8.87
N PHE A 38 14.39 -10.55 -7.94
CA PHE A 38 15.60 -10.98 -7.25
C PHE A 38 15.90 -12.47 -7.43
N PRO A 39 17.19 -12.87 -7.38
CA PRO A 39 17.57 -14.28 -7.39
C PRO A 39 16.96 -15.05 -6.22
N ARG A 40 16.59 -16.33 -6.46
CA ARG A 40 15.94 -17.22 -5.47
C ARG A 40 16.61 -17.26 -4.10
N LYS A 41 17.95 -17.11 -4.04
CA LYS A 41 18.74 -17.16 -2.80
C LYS A 41 18.42 -16.02 -1.82
N VAL A 42 17.93 -14.87 -2.30
CA VAL A 42 17.70 -13.67 -1.47
C VAL A 42 16.25 -13.24 -1.37
N VAL A 43 15.33 -13.89 -2.11
CA VAL A 43 13.89 -13.57 -2.12
C VAL A 43 13.29 -13.50 -0.72
N GLY A 44 13.58 -14.47 0.15
CA GLY A 44 13.03 -14.50 1.51
C GLY A 44 13.46 -13.30 2.36
N ALA A 45 14.71 -12.86 2.23
CA ALA A 45 15.21 -11.68 2.93
C ALA A 45 14.57 -10.39 2.41
N VAL A 46 14.45 -10.26 1.08
CA VAL A 46 13.80 -9.10 0.46
C VAL A 46 12.31 -9.04 0.81
N ALA A 47 11.59 -10.17 0.76
CA ALA A 47 10.19 -10.25 1.20
C ALA A 47 10.04 -9.88 2.69
N GLY A 48 10.99 -10.31 3.53
CA GLY A 48 11.06 -9.90 4.94
C GLY A 48 11.22 -8.39 5.12
N LEU A 49 12.08 -7.75 4.32
CA LEU A 49 12.25 -6.29 4.32
C LEU A 49 10.99 -5.55 3.87
N VAL A 50 10.29 -6.06 2.84
CA VAL A 50 8.99 -5.51 2.42
C VAL A 50 7.96 -5.59 3.54
N GLY A 51 7.86 -6.75 4.21
CA GLY A 51 6.98 -6.94 5.36
C GLY A 51 7.33 -6.02 6.54
N PHE A 52 8.61 -5.89 6.85
CA PHE A 52 9.10 -4.97 7.88
C PHE A 52 8.75 -3.51 7.56
N GLY A 53 8.98 -3.08 6.31
CA GLY A 53 8.61 -1.74 5.85
C GLY A 53 7.10 -1.48 5.98
N GLY A 54 6.27 -2.48 5.63
CA GLY A 54 4.82 -2.42 5.83
C GLY A 54 4.42 -2.26 7.30
N ALA A 55 5.02 -3.06 8.20
CA ALA A 55 4.75 -2.99 9.64
C ALA A 55 5.17 -1.63 10.24
N MET A 56 6.38 -1.17 9.91
CA MET A 56 6.89 0.14 10.34
C MET A 56 6.02 1.28 9.82
N GLY A 57 5.62 1.23 8.55
CA GLY A 57 4.71 2.20 7.96
C GLY A 57 3.35 2.21 8.65
N GLY A 58 2.82 1.04 9.01
CA GLY A 58 1.58 0.91 9.79
C GLY A 58 1.68 1.57 11.18
N ILE A 59 2.79 1.35 11.90
CA ILE A 59 3.02 1.98 13.21
C ILE A 59 3.11 3.50 13.06
N ALA A 60 3.94 3.99 12.13
CA ALA A 60 4.15 5.41 11.91
C ALA A 60 2.85 6.12 11.48
N PHE A 61 2.10 5.51 10.55
CA PHE A 61 0.82 6.05 10.12
C PHE A 61 -0.23 6.00 11.23
N GLY A 62 -0.28 4.95 12.03
CA GLY A 62 -1.17 4.86 13.19
C GLY A 62 -0.95 5.99 14.19
N GLN A 63 0.31 6.30 14.51
CA GLN A 63 0.67 7.44 15.36
C GLN A 63 0.27 8.77 14.74
N LEU A 64 0.52 8.96 13.44
CA LEU A 64 0.11 10.16 12.71
C LEU A 64 -1.41 10.35 12.73
N VAL A 65 -2.18 9.28 12.52
CA VAL A 65 -3.65 9.34 12.57
C VAL A 65 -4.13 9.73 13.96
N GLY A 66 -3.57 9.13 15.02
CA GLY A 66 -3.88 9.52 16.40
C GLY A 66 -3.64 11.01 16.63
N TYR A 67 -2.44 11.49 16.30
CA TYR A 67 -2.08 12.90 16.42
C TYR A 67 -3.03 13.83 15.64
N LEU A 68 -3.35 13.50 14.38
CA LEU A 68 -4.24 14.31 13.56
C LEU A 68 -5.64 14.40 14.18
N LEU A 69 -6.19 13.28 14.64
CA LEU A 69 -7.51 13.25 15.26
C LEU A 69 -7.52 14.02 16.60
N ASP A 70 -6.46 13.90 17.40
CA ASP A 70 -6.32 14.62 18.68
C ASP A 70 -6.24 16.14 18.49
N GLN A 71 -5.66 16.61 17.38
CA GLN A 71 -5.62 18.02 16.99
C GLN A 71 -6.95 18.52 16.37
N GLY A 72 -7.97 17.67 16.29
CA GLY A 72 -9.29 18.02 15.74
C GLY A 72 -9.37 17.95 14.22
N PHE A 73 -8.36 17.41 13.52
CA PHE A 73 -8.51 17.10 12.10
C PHE A 73 -9.52 15.96 11.93
N GLY A 74 -10.42 16.08 10.97
CA GLY A 74 -11.40 15.04 10.67
C GLY A 74 -10.82 13.86 9.85
N TYR A 75 -11.58 12.75 9.81
CA TYR A 75 -11.24 11.56 9.02
C TYR A 75 -11.08 11.80 7.51
N GLY A 76 -11.59 12.92 6.98
CA GLY A 76 -11.39 13.30 5.58
C GLY A 76 -9.92 13.41 5.20
N LEU A 77 -9.09 14.03 6.06
CA LEU A 77 -7.65 14.15 5.83
C LEU A 77 -6.96 12.77 5.92
N VAL A 78 -7.33 11.97 6.92
CA VAL A 78 -6.80 10.62 7.12
C VAL A 78 -7.07 9.73 5.90
N PHE A 79 -8.30 9.74 5.38
CA PHE A 79 -8.65 8.98 4.18
C PHE A 79 -7.97 9.51 2.91
N THR A 80 -7.64 10.80 2.87
CA THR A 80 -6.87 11.37 1.76
C THR A 80 -5.45 10.82 1.76
N LEU A 81 -4.78 10.86 2.91
CA LEU A 81 -3.43 10.32 3.06
C LEU A 81 -3.40 8.81 2.75
N ALA A 82 -4.28 8.03 3.39
CA ALA A 82 -4.33 6.58 3.19
C ALA A 82 -4.62 6.17 1.73
N GLY A 83 -5.51 6.92 1.04
CA GLY A 83 -5.82 6.67 -0.36
C GLY A 83 -4.65 7.01 -1.29
N SER A 84 -3.90 8.07 -0.97
CA SER A 84 -2.77 8.55 -1.79
C SER A 84 -1.55 7.61 -1.74
N PHE A 85 -1.32 6.89 -0.64
CA PHE A 85 -0.14 6.05 -0.48
C PHE A 85 -0.03 4.93 -1.52
N HIS A 86 -1.15 4.35 -1.96
CA HIS A 86 -1.13 3.34 -3.01
C HIS A 86 -0.68 3.92 -4.35
N VAL A 87 -1.16 5.11 -4.70
CA VAL A 87 -0.76 5.82 -5.92
C VAL A 87 0.71 6.21 -5.84
N LEU A 88 1.15 6.75 -4.70
CA LEU A 88 2.54 7.11 -4.49
C LEU A 88 3.47 5.89 -4.60
N ALA A 89 3.12 4.79 -3.94
CA ALA A 89 3.89 3.55 -4.02
C ALA A 89 3.93 2.99 -5.45
N PHE A 90 2.82 3.05 -6.18
CA PHE A 90 2.76 2.65 -7.59
C PHE A 90 3.69 3.50 -8.46
N LEU A 91 3.67 4.83 -8.29
CA LEU A 91 4.59 5.72 -9.01
C LEU A 91 6.04 5.41 -8.68
N ILE A 92 6.38 5.19 -7.40
CA ILE A 92 7.75 4.82 -6.99
C ILE A 92 8.20 3.53 -7.67
N ILE A 93 7.32 2.52 -7.74
CA ILE A 93 7.61 1.26 -8.44
C ILE A 93 7.87 1.52 -9.93
N LEU A 94 6.99 2.26 -10.61
CA LEU A 94 7.17 2.57 -12.04
C LEU A 94 8.46 3.35 -12.33
N PHE A 95 8.83 4.29 -11.45
CA PHE A 95 10.08 5.06 -11.61
C PHE A 95 11.33 4.22 -11.32
N THR A 96 11.25 3.31 -10.35
CA THR A 96 12.40 2.49 -9.92
C THR A 96 12.60 1.28 -10.82
N ILE A 97 11.52 0.75 -11.41
CA ILE A 97 11.51 -0.43 -12.28
C ILE A 97 10.87 -0.04 -13.62
N PRO A 98 11.57 0.77 -14.44
CA PRO A 98 11.00 1.28 -15.69
C PRO A 98 10.91 0.21 -16.80
N VAL A 99 11.71 -0.86 -16.70
CA VAL A 99 11.76 -1.95 -17.68
C VAL A 99 11.72 -3.28 -16.96
N VAL A 100 10.74 -4.11 -17.30
CA VAL A 100 10.64 -5.49 -16.83
C VAL A 100 11.09 -6.40 -17.98
N ALA A 101 12.23 -7.07 -17.82
CA ALA A 101 12.75 -8.03 -18.78
C ALA A 101 13.02 -9.37 -18.06
N PRO A 102 12.90 -10.51 -18.76
CA PRO A 102 13.23 -11.81 -18.18
C PRO A 102 14.67 -11.80 -17.66
N LEU A 103 14.86 -12.17 -16.38
CA LEU A 103 16.19 -12.29 -15.81
C LEU A 103 16.90 -13.50 -16.43
N SER A 104 17.99 -13.24 -17.14
CA SER A 104 18.95 -14.25 -17.60
C SER A 104 19.75 -14.79 -16.40
N LEU A 105 19.12 -15.58 -15.53
CA LEU A 105 19.81 -16.22 -14.42
C LEU A 105 20.55 -17.45 -14.98
N GLU A 106 21.89 -17.41 -14.97
CA GLU A 106 22.69 -18.62 -15.17
C GLU A 106 22.30 -19.68 -14.11
N PRO A 107 22.27 -20.96 -14.50
CA PRO A 107 21.71 -22.06 -13.71
C PRO A 107 22.36 -22.27 -12.34
#